data_AF-A0A916RBT7-F1
#
_entry.id   AF-A0A916RBT7-F1
#
_cell.length_a   1.000
_cell.length_b   1.000
_cell.length_c   1.000
_cell.angle_alpha   90.00
_cell.angle_beta   90.00
_cell.angle_gamma   90.00
#
_symmetry.space_group_name_H-M   'P 1'
#
loop_
_entity.id
_entity.type
_entity.pdbx_description
1 polymer ?
#
loop_
_entity_poly.entity_id
_entity_poly.type
_entity_poly.pdbx_seq_one_letter_code
_entity_poly.pdbx_strand_id
1 'polypeptide(L)'
;MIPQSPFMSNEKQLSLFDWSNNNDYSESTSDSDFDSKLIPTDAKIPIPSETYQTMEQIAVHCNQCCRCELGENRTNAVIGRGNPQAEIMIIGEAPGQNEDEQGLPFVGRSGQLLDKILESVELSSDRHVYISNAIRCRPPENRTPTTQEIEACKPYLLEQIRLVDPKIILLTGATAVKALTGEKRGITKIRGQWLEWEGRLCMPIFHPAYLLRNPSRDPGKPKWLMWQDIQAVKQKLDELEGENNSIDF
;
A
#
# COMPACT_ATOMS: atom_id res chain seq x y z
N MET A 1 27.84 -8.89 22.61
CA MET A 1 26.82 -7.88 22.98
C MET A 1 26.31 -7.28 21.69
N ILE A 2 25.10 -7.67 21.28
CA ILE A 2 24.45 -7.15 20.07
C ILE A 2 23.88 -5.79 20.45
N PRO A 3 24.18 -4.69 19.72
CA PRO A 3 23.62 -3.39 20.07
C PRO A 3 22.11 -3.42 19.80
N GLN A 4 21.32 -3.07 20.81
CA GLN A 4 19.89 -2.84 20.64
C GLN A 4 19.71 -1.66 19.69
N SER A 5 19.09 -1.93 18.54
CA SER A 5 18.56 -0.91 17.64
C SER A 5 17.49 -0.10 18.39
N PRO A 6 17.48 1.24 18.28
CA PRO A 6 16.45 2.04 18.93
C PRO A 6 15.10 1.74 18.27
N PHE A 7 14.21 1.08 19.01
CA PHE A 7 12.81 0.91 18.66
C PHE A 7 12.21 2.26 18.24
N MET A 8 11.51 2.31 17.11
CA MET A 8 10.74 3.48 16.72
C MET A 8 9.31 3.33 17.28
N SER A 9 8.86 4.32 18.04
CA SER A 9 7.53 4.36 18.68
C SER A 9 6.41 4.62 17.66
N ASN A 10 5.17 4.25 18.03
CA ASN A 10 3.92 4.60 17.33
C ASN A 10 3.87 6.10 16.90
N GLU A 11 4.52 6.97 17.69
CA GLU A 11 4.66 8.41 17.41
C GLU A 11 5.40 8.72 16.10
N LYS A 12 6.38 7.92 15.69
CA LYS A 12 7.10 8.16 14.43
C LYS A 12 6.25 7.82 13.21
N GLN A 13 5.39 6.82 13.29
CA GLN A 13 4.45 6.50 12.22
C GLN A 13 3.38 7.60 12.09
N LEU A 14 2.88 8.12 13.22
CA LEU A 14 2.01 9.30 13.23
C LEU A 14 2.73 10.53 12.66
N SER A 15 4.01 10.74 13.01
CA SER A 15 4.79 11.87 12.49
C SER A 15 5.07 11.82 10.99
N LEU A 16 4.99 10.65 10.36
CA LEU A 16 5.09 10.53 8.90
C LEU A 16 3.85 11.10 8.20
N PHE A 17 2.71 11.11 8.89
CA PHE A 17 1.50 11.75 8.40
C PHE A 17 1.42 13.25 8.74
N ASP A 18 2.19 13.72 9.72
CA ASP A 18 2.30 15.15 10.07
C ASP A 18 3.07 16.00 9.03
N TRP A 19 3.60 15.40 7.96
CA TRP A 19 4.37 16.08 6.90
C TRP A 19 3.58 17.14 6.10
N SER A 20 2.26 17.26 6.30
CA SER A 20 1.42 18.26 5.62
C SER A 20 1.25 19.59 6.36
N ASN A 21 1.75 19.77 7.58
CA ASN A 21 1.49 20.98 8.37
C ASN A 21 2.54 22.10 8.22
N ASN A 22 2.86 22.48 6.98
CA ASN A 22 3.53 23.75 6.68
C ASN A 22 2.72 24.59 5.67
N ASN A 23 1.42 24.72 5.94
CA ASN A 23 0.64 25.83 5.42
C ASN A 23 -0.21 26.39 6.56
N ASP A 24 -0.09 27.70 6.78
CA ASP A 24 -0.95 28.52 7.64
C ASP A 24 -2.42 28.31 7.24
N TYR A 25 -3.09 27.36 7.90
CA TYR A 25 -4.54 27.31 7.95
C TYR A 25 -4.96 27.12 9.41
N SER A 26 -5.77 28.09 9.83
CA SER A 26 -6.45 28.24 11.10
C SER A 26 -6.93 26.93 11.72
N GLU A 27 -6.79 26.85 13.05
CA GLU A 27 -7.60 26.02 13.93
C GLU A 27 -9.06 25.94 13.46
N SER A 28 -9.53 24.75 13.07
CA SER A 28 -10.85 24.22 13.45
C SER A 28 -11.20 22.94 12.67
N THR A 29 -10.98 21.78 13.29
CA THR A 29 -12.01 20.75 13.47
C THR A 29 -11.65 19.97 14.72
N SER A 30 -12.52 19.96 15.72
CA SER A 30 -12.36 19.20 16.95
C SER A 30 -12.31 17.71 16.67
N ASP A 31 -11.20 17.06 17.02
CA ASP A 31 -10.95 15.61 17.06
C ASP A 31 -11.86 14.82 18.05
N SER A 32 -12.98 15.40 18.50
CA SER A 32 -13.73 14.92 19.66
C SER A 32 -14.66 13.73 19.42
N ASP A 33 -14.88 13.29 18.17
CA ASP A 33 -15.89 12.27 17.83
C ASP A 33 -15.31 10.92 17.36
N PHE A 34 -13.99 10.80 17.16
CA PHE A 34 -13.39 9.53 16.75
C PHE A 34 -13.07 8.64 17.96
N ASP A 35 -13.99 7.73 18.31
CA ASP A 35 -13.71 6.66 19.27
C ASP A 35 -13.42 5.33 18.55
N SER A 36 -12.12 5.06 18.36
CA SER A 36 -11.64 3.80 17.78
C SER A 36 -12.17 2.55 18.50
N LYS A 37 -12.59 2.63 19.77
CA LYS A 37 -13.14 1.50 20.53
C LYS A 37 -14.55 1.12 20.08
N LEU A 38 -15.27 2.04 19.43
CA LEU A 38 -16.60 1.77 18.87
C LEU A 38 -16.52 1.06 17.51
N ILE A 39 -15.34 1.03 16.89
CA ILE A 39 -15.16 0.36 15.60
C ILE A 39 -14.91 -1.14 15.85
N PRO A 40 -15.70 -2.03 15.21
CA PRO A 40 -15.60 -3.46 15.48
C PRO A 40 -14.22 -4.06 15.11
N THR A 41 -13.63 -4.79 16.06
CA THR A 41 -12.44 -5.63 15.84
C THR A 41 -12.77 -7.09 15.55
N ASP A 42 -14.05 -7.47 15.45
CA ASP A 42 -14.49 -8.79 14.99
C ASP A 42 -14.67 -8.79 13.45
N ALA A 43 -14.00 -9.71 12.74
CA ALA A 43 -14.15 -9.86 11.30
C ALA A 43 -15.59 -10.13 10.83
N LYS A 44 -16.45 -10.68 11.69
CA LYS A 44 -17.87 -10.94 11.39
C LYS A 44 -18.69 -9.66 11.32
N ILE A 45 -18.21 -8.58 11.92
CA ILE A 45 -18.89 -7.29 11.92
C ILE A 45 -18.23 -6.42 10.85
N PRO A 46 -18.98 -5.98 9.82
CA PRO A 46 -18.42 -5.13 8.78
C PRO A 46 -18.02 -3.78 9.38
N ILE A 47 -16.92 -3.21 8.85
CA ILE A 47 -16.59 -1.81 9.07
C ILE A 47 -17.29 -1.04 7.94
N PRO A 48 -18.24 -0.13 8.24
CA PRO A 48 -18.89 0.68 7.22
C PRO A 48 -17.88 1.50 6.42
N SER A 49 -18.20 1.83 5.17
CA SER A 49 -17.39 2.83 4.45
C SER A 49 -17.51 4.18 5.14
N GLU A 50 -16.49 5.03 4.98
CA GLU A 50 -16.41 6.37 5.56
C GLU A 50 -16.30 6.37 7.09
N THR A 51 -15.95 5.22 7.68
CA THR A 51 -15.68 5.10 9.13
C THR A 51 -14.50 5.97 9.56
N TYR A 52 -13.49 6.11 8.71
CA TYR A 52 -12.29 6.89 9.03
C TYR A 52 -12.25 8.18 8.21
N GLN A 53 -11.92 9.29 8.84
CA GLN A 53 -11.71 10.56 8.15
C GLN A 53 -10.25 10.77 7.76
N THR A 54 -9.31 10.09 8.43
CA THR A 54 -7.88 10.27 8.19
C THR A 54 -7.08 8.95 8.24
N MET A 55 -5.84 8.98 7.73
CA MET A 55 -4.93 7.83 7.77
C MET A 55 -4.51 7.48 9.20
N GLU A 56 -4.40 8.47 10.08
CA GLU A 56 -4.03 8.32 11.48
C GLU A 56 -5.10 7.52 12.22
N GLN A 57 -6.38 7.79 11.93
CA GLN A 57 -7.50 7.04 12.47
C GLN A 57 -7.47 5.56 12.05
N ILE A 58 -7.13 5.27 10.79
CA ILE A 58 -6.91 3.89 10.31
C ILE A 58 -5.74 3.25 11.07
N ALA A 59 -4.62 3.98 11.22
CA ALA A 59 -3.42 3.48 11.87
C ALA A 59 -3.66 3.15 13.35
N VAL A 60 -4.32 4.04 14.10
CA VAL A 60 -4.68 3.83 15.51
C VAL A 60 -5.51 2.56 15.67
N HIS A 61 -6.56 2.39 14.85
CA HIS A 61 -7.40 1.20 14.95
C HIS A 61 -6.67 -0.07 14.51
N CYS A 62 -5.92 -0.04 13.40
CA CYS A 62 -5.13 -1.19 12.95
C CYS A 62 -4.10 -1.65 13.99
N ASN A 63 -3.49 -0.72 14.72
CA ASN A 63 -2.54 -1.03 15.81
C ASN A 63 -3.18 -1.73 17.01
N GLN A 64 -4.51 -1.78 17.10
CA GLN A 64 -5.27 -2.52 18.12
C GLN A 64 -6.09 -3.68 17.52
N CYS A 65 -6.01 -3.89 16.21
CA CYS A 65 -6.86 -4.83 15.50
C CYS A 65 -6.54 -6.29 15.85
N CYS A 66 -7.60 -7.06 16.12
CA CYS A 66 -7.58 -8.52 16.31
C CYS A 66 -8.65 -9.22 15.45
N ARG A 67 -8.98 -8.66 14.27
CA ARG A 67 -9.99 -9.24 13.34
C ARG A 67 -9.58 -10.61 12.79
N CYS A 68 -8.31 -10.98 12.87
CA CYS A 68 -7.81 -12.31 12.52
C CYS A 68 -6.63 -12.70 13.43
N GLU A 69 -6.22 -13.96 13.36
CA GLU A 69 -5.12 -14.55 14.16
C GLU A 69 -3.77 -13.83 14.00
N LEU A 70 -3.56 -13.11 12.88
CA LEU A 70 -2.33 -12.36 12.66
C LEU A 70 -2.20 -11.16 13.59
N GLY A 71 -3.31 -10.70 14.17
CA GLY A 71 -3.29 -9.57 15.08
C GLY A 71 -2.46 -9.84 16.34
N GLU A 72 -2.50 -11.08 16.83
CA GLU A 72 -1.83 -11.49 18.07
C GLU A 72 -0.32 -11.67 17.91
N ASN A 73 0.16 -11.85 16.68
CA ASN A 73 1.53 -12.29 16.39
C ASN A 73 2.42 -11.19 15.78
N ARG A 74 1.86 -10.04 15.40
CA ARG A 74 2.62 -8.94 14.80
C ARG A 74 3.46 -8.21 15.84
N THR A 75 4.59 -7.65 15.41
CA THR A 75 5.30 -6.64 16.20
C THR A 75 4.64 -5.27 16.01
N ASN A 76 4.41 -4.89 14.75
CA ASN A 76 3.73 -3.64 14.38
C ASN A 76 2.71 -3.91 13.27
N ALA A 77 1.60 -3.16 13.28
CA ALA A 77 0.76 -3.11 12.10
C ALA A 77 1.44 -2.24 11.03
N VAL A 78 1.40 -2.68 9.78
CA VAL A 78 2.09 -2.02 8.66
C VAL A 78 1.06 -1.38 7.75
N ILE A 79 0.84 -0.08 7.93
CA ILE A 79 -0.32 0.62 7.37
C ILE A 79 -0.05 1.15 5.97
N GLY A 80 0.99 1.97 5.84
CA GLY A 80 1.33 2.63 4.58
C GLY A 80 2.57 3.50 4.73
N ARG A 81 3.15 3.91 3.59
CA ARG A 81 4.16 5.00 3.51
C ARG A 81 4.03 5.74 2.19
N GLY A 82 4.62 6.93 2.11
CA GLY A 82 4.62 7.76 0.89
C GLY A 82 3.62 8.91 0.99
N ASN A 83 3.24 9.48 -0.14
CA ASN A 83 2.37 10.63 -0.21
C ASN A 83 0.89 10.21 -0.03
N PRO A 84 0.16 10.67 1.01
CA PRO A 84 -1.25 10.34 1.21
C PRO A 84 -2.19 10.93 0.17
N GLN A 85 -1.71 11.86 -0.68
CA GLN A 85 -2.44 12.46 -1.81
C GLN A 85 -1.87 11.99 -3.16
N ALA A 86 -1.23 10.83 -3.20
CA ALA A 86 -0.58 10.32 -4.41
C ALA A 86 -1.60 9.88 -5.48
N GLU A 87 -1.32 10.23 -6.74
CA GLU A 87 -2.10 9.74 -7.88
C GLU A 87 -1.87 8.26 -8.18
N ILE A 88 -0.77 7.68 -7.66
CA ILE A 88 -0.44 6.26 -7.77
C ILE A 88 -0.47 5.61 -6.39
N MET A 89 -1.22 4.52 -6.24
CA MET A 89 -1.15 3.65 -5.07
C MET A 89 -0.53 2.29 -5.41
N ILE A 90 0.42 1.82 -4.62
CA ILE A 90 1.04 0.50 -4.77
C ILE A 90 0.52 -0.43 -3.67
N ILE A 91 0.01 -1.60 -4.06
CA ILE A 91 -0.52 -2.60 -3.14
C ILE A 91 0.29 -3.89 -3.27
N GLY A 92 0.94 -4.27 -2.16
CA GLY A 92 1.61 -5.56 -1.98
C GLY A 92 0.74 -6.66 -1.41
N GLU A 93 1.35 -7.81 -1.15
CA GLU A 93 0.68 -8.97 -0.56
C GLU A 93 0.50 -8.79 0.96
N ALA A 94 1.61 -8.76 1.68
CA ALA A 94 1.65 -8.71 3.13
C ALA A 94 3.00 -8.17 3.60
N PRO A 95 3.11 -7.71 4.86
CA PRO A 95 4.38 -7.37 5.47
C PRO A 95 5.33 -8.56 5.55
N GLY A 96 6.62 -8.33 5.31
CA GLY A 96 7.69 -9.25 5.64
C GLY A 96 8.26 -8.97 7.03
N GLN A 97 9.37 -9.62 7.37
CA GLN A 97 10.02 -9.46 8.68
C GLN A 97 10.46 -8.02 8.95
N ASN A 98 11.19 -7.41 8.02
CA ASN A 98 11.70 -6.05 8.22
C ASN A 98 10.56 -5.04 8.31
N GLU A 99 9.49 -5.26 7.55
CA GLU A 99 8.29 -4.42 7.58
C GLU A 99 7.58 -4.53 8.93
N ASP A 100 7.39 -5.74 9.46
CA ASP A 100 6.80 -5.97 10.80
C ASP A 100 7.63 -5.33 11.91
N GLU A 101 8.95 -5.44 11.85
CA GLU A 101 9.85 -4.83 12.84
C GLU A 101 9.83 -3.30 12.81
N GLN A 102 9.59 -2.68 11.64
CA GLN A 102 9.66 -1.22 11.45
C GLN A 102 8.29 -0.53 11.37
N GLY A 103 7.20 -1.27 11.17
CA GLY A 103 5.86 -0.70 10.96
C GLY A 103 5.63 -0.07 9.57
N LEU A 104 6.58 -0.24 8.63
CA LEU A 104 6.54 0.41 7.30
C LEU A 104 6.58 -0.61 6.16
N PRO A 105 5.76 -0.45 5.11
CA PRO A 105 5.71 -1.41 4.02
C PRO A 105 6.90 -1.23 3.07
N PHE A 106 7.35 -2.34 2.47
CA PHE A 106 8.42 -2.33 1.46
C PHE A 106 9.68 -1.58 1.94
N VAL A 107 10.23 -1.97 3.08
CA VAL A 107 11.50 -1.43 3.61
C VAL A 107 12.65 -2.45 3.55
N GLY A 108 12.33 -3.72 3.33
CA GLY A 108 13.31 -4.77 3.05
C GLY A 108 13.88 -4.72 1.63
N ARG A 109 14.61 -5.77 1.24
CA ARG A 109 15.29 -5.85 -0.06
C ARG A 109 14.34 -5.71 -1.26
N SER A 110 13.12 -6.22 -1.16
CA SER A 110 12.10 -6.08 -2.21
C SER A 110 11.63 -4.64 -2.35
N GLY A 111 11.52 -3.91 -1.24
CA GLY A 111 11.17 -2.49 -1.24
C GLY A 111 12.25 -1.61 -1.83
N GLN A 112 13.51 -1.82 -1.44
CA GLN A 112 14.65 -1.12 -2.03
C GLN A 112 14.77 -1.36 -3.55
N LEU A 113 14.38 -2.53 -4.03
CA LEU A 113 14.31 -2.80 -5.47
C LEU A 113 13.13 -2.07 -6.12
N LEU A 114 11.97 -2.02 -5.46
CA LEU A 114 10.81 -1.25 -5.93
C LEU A 114 11.16 0.24 -6.08
N ASP A 115 11.80 0.83 -5.06
CA ASP A 115 12.22 2.24 -5.08
C ASP A 115 13.14 2.51 -6.29
N LYS A 116 14.14 1.65 -6.54
CA LYS A 116 15.03 1.76 -7.71
C LYS A 116 14.30 1.62 -9.06
N ILE A 117 13.22 0.84 -9.11
CA ILE A 117 12.42 0.68 -10.33
C ILE A 117 11.62 1.95 -10.58
N LEU A 118 11.02 2.53 -9.55
CA LEU A 118 10.31 3.82 -9.64
C LEU A 118 11.26 4.94 -10.07
N GLU A 119 12.43 5.03 -9.43
CA GLU A 119 13.45 6.03 -9.75
C GLU A 119 13.92 5.93 -11.21
N SER A 120 13.93 4.73 -11.79
CA SER A 120 14.34 4.52 -13.19
C SER A 120 13.38 5.14 -14.23
N VAL A 121 12.19 5.57 -13.80
CA VAL A 121 11.20 6.31 -14.60
C VAL A 121 10.86 7.66 -13.96
N GLU A 122 11.77 8.20 -13.15
CA GLU A 122 11.66 9.52 -12.51
C GLU A 122 10.51 9.64 -11.49
N LEU A 123 9.98 8.52 -11.01
CA LEU A 123 9.04 8.47 -9.89
C LEU A 123 9.80 8.27 -8.58
N SER A 124 9.33 8.88 -7.50
CA SER A 124 9.91 8.70 -6.16
C SER A 124 8.86 8.22 -5.16
N SER A 125 9.27 7.31 -4.28
CA SER A 125 8.37 6.59 -3.37
C SER A 125 7.69 7.48 -2.32
N ASP A 126 8.31 8.63 -2.04
CA ASP A 126 7.90 9.62 -1.04
C ASP A 126 6.98 10.71 -1.62
N ARG A 127 7.16 11.07 -2.90
CA ARG A 127 6.41 12.18 -3.52
C ARG A 127 5.24 11.72 -4.38
N HIS A 128 5.41 10.65 -5.14
CA HIS A 128 4.49 10.31 -6.23
C HIS A 128 3.56 9.15 -5.94
N VAL A 129 3.85 8.37 -4.88
CA VAL A 129 3.14 7.12 -4.61
C VAL A 129 2.74 7.01 -3.15
N TYR A 130 1.64 6.30 -2.91
CA TYR A 130 1.30 5.75 -1.61
C TYR A 130 1.47 4.22 -1.65
N ILE A 131 2.22 3.64 -0.73
CA ILE A 131 2.55 2.21 -0.72
C ILE A 131 1.88 1.54 0.47
N SER A 132 1.16 0.46 0.23
CA SER A 132 0.52 -0.38 1.24
C SER A 132 0.50 -1.85 0.80
N ASN A 133 -0.26 -2.70 1.50
CA ASN A 133 -0.42 -4.13 1.25
C ASN A 133 -1.90 -4.55 1.25
N ALA A 134 -2.20 -5.78 0.83
CA ALA A 134 -3.53 -6.34 0.96
C ALA A 134 -3.91 -6.61 2.43
N ILE A 135 -2.92 -6.95 3.27
CA ILE A 135 -3.08 -7.10 4.71
C ILE A 135 -2.06 -6.28 5.51
N ARG A 136 -2.36 -6.00 6.78
CA ARG A 136 -1.57 -5.10 7.66
C ARG A 136 -0.61 -5.83 8.61
N CYS A 137 -0.70 -7.16 8.70
CA CYS A 137 0.08 -7.96 9.65
C CYS A 137 0.92 -9.00 8.91
N ARG A 138 2.12 -9.28 9.39
CA ARG A 138 2.99 -10.32 8.82
C ARG A 138 2.44 -11.72 9.11
N PRO A 139 2.20 -12.57 8.09
CA PRO A 139 1.91 -13.97 8.31
C PRO A 139 3.12 -14.75 8.85
N PRO A 140 2.92 -15.78 9.69
CA PRO A 140 4.00 -16.64 10.18
C PRO A 140 4.88 -17.15 9.03
N GLU A 141 6.19 -17.09 9.22
CA GLU A 141 7.19 -17.53 8.23
C GLU A 141 7.07 -16.85 6.84
N ASN A 142 6.39 -15.70 6.76
CA ASN A 142 6.06 -15.01 5.51
C ASN A 142 5.26 -15.88 4.52
N ARG A 143 4.38 -16.77 5.04
CA ARG A 143 3.43 -17.50 4.19
C ARG A 143 2.49 -16.54 3.46
N THR A 144 1.92 -17.01 2.35
CA THR A 144 0.83 -16.26 1.70
C THR A 144 -0.38 -16.16 2.63
N PRO A 145 -1.02 -14.98 2.72
CA PRO A 145 -2.20 -14.82 3.56
C PRO A 145 -3.37 -15.66 3.06
N THR A 146 -4.16 -16.16 4.00
CA THR A 146 -5.38 -16.91 3.71
C THR A 146 -6.46 -15.98 3.16
N THR A 147 -7.48 -16.57 2.54
CA THR A 147 -8.64 -15.76 2.08
C THR A 147 -9.35 -15.11 3.27
N GLN A 148 -9.42 -15.80 4.42
CA GLN A 148 -10.05 -15.23 5.63
C GLN A 148 -9.27 -14.01 6.16
N GLU A 149 -7.94 -14.06 6.16
CA GLU A 149 -7.09 -12.94 6.58
C GLU A 149 -7.22 -11.74 5.63
N ILE A 150 -7.27 -11.99 4.32
CA ILE A 150 -7.49 -10.95 3.31
C ILE A 150 -8.85 -10.30 3.53
N GLU A 151 -9.93 -11.07 3.62
CA GLU A 151 -11.28 -10.52 3.81
C GLU A 151 -11.41 -9.77 5.15
N ALA A 152 -10.77 -10.25 6.22
CA ALA A 152 -10.79 -9.58 7.53
C ALA A 152 -10.10 -8.20 7.48
N CYS A 153 -9.06 -8.05 6.66
CA CYS A 153 -8.26 -6.83 6.53
C CYS A 153 -8.72 -5.90 5.39
N LYS A 154 -9.49 -6.42 4.44
CA LYS A 154 -9.96 -5.70 3.25
C LYS A 154 -10.64 -4.36 3.55
N PRO A 155 -11.47 -4.19 4.59
CA PRO A 155 -12.09 -2.89 4.88
C PRO A 155 -11.07 -1.76 5.09
N TYR A 156 -9.92 -2.05 5.73
CA TYR A 156 -8.86 -1.04 5.90
C TYR A 156 -8.22 -0.65 4.57
N LEU A 157 -8.03 -1.62 3.67
CA LEU A 157 -7.49 -1.33 2.34
C LEU A 157 -8.45 -0.44 1.54
N LEU A 158 -9.75 -0.73 1.58
CA LEU A 158 -10.76 0.06 0.86
C LEU A 158 -10.83 1.49 1.41
N GLU A 159 -10.79 1.68 2.72
CA GLU A 159 -10.76 3.01 3.32
C GLU A 159 -9.47 3.76 2.99
N GLN A 160 -8.32 3.08 2.93
CA GLN A 160 -7.08 3.71 2.45
C GLN A 160 -7.16 4.12 0.98
N ILE A 161 -7.75 3.30 0.11
CA ILE A 161 -7.94 3.66 -1.29
C ILE A 161 -8.90 4.86 -1.40
N ARG A 162 -9.97 4.90 -0.59
CA ARG A 162 -10.91 6.03 -0.56
C ARG A 162 -10.24 7.33 -0.10
N LEU A 163 -9.39 7.27 0.91
CA LEU A 163 -8.70 8.44 1.46
C LEU A 163 -7.55 8.93 0.56
N VAL A 164 -6.80 8.05 -0.08
CA VAL A 164 -5.75 8.45 -1.05
C VAL A 164 -6.35 8.93 -2.36
N ASP A 165 -7.48 8.34 -2.76
CA ASP A 165 -8.14 8.53 -4.04
C ASP A 165 -7.21 8.47 -5.26
N PRO A 166 -6.46 7.35 -5.44
CA PRO A 166 -5.48 7.25 -6.52
C PRO A 166 -6.16 7.09 -7.88
N LYS A 167 -5.58 7.69 -8.92
CA LYS A 167 -5.98 7.45 -10.32
C LYS A 167 -5.52 6.09 -10.82
N ILE A 168 -4.32 5.66 -10.40
CA ILE A 168 -3.68 4.41 -10.81
C ILE A 168 -3.34 3.56 -9.59
N ILE A 169 -3.65 2.26 -9.64
CA ILE A 169 -3.28 1.27 -8.63
C ILE A 169 -2.34 0.23 -9.23
N LEU A 170 -1.13 0.13 -8.67
CA LEU A 170 -0.16 -0.92 -9.00
C LEU A 170 -0.36 -2.13 -8.08
N LEU A 171 -0.74 -3.27 -8.67
CA LEU A 171 -1.02 -4.50 -7.94
C LEU A 171 0.18 -5.45 -8.05
N THR A 172 0.97 -5.57 -6.98
CA THR A 172 2.24 -6.29 -7.02
C THR A 172 2.05 -7.77 -6.69
N GLY A 173 2.06 -8.61 -7.72
CA GLY A 173 1.83 -10.05 -7.60
C GLY A 173 0.36 -10.48 -7.59
N ALA A 174 0.13 -11.78 -7.75
CA ALA A 174 -1.21 -12.35 -7.90
C ALA A 174 -2.10 -12.16 -6.66
N THR A 175 -1.51 -12.17 -5.47
CA THR A 175 -2.27 -12.02 -4.22
C THR A 175 -2.88 -10.62 -4.09
N ALA A 176 -2.12 -9.56 -4.39
CA ALA A 176 -2.62 -8.18 -4.40
C ALA A 176 -3.75 -8.02 -5.43
N VAL A 177 -3.56 -8.57 -6.64
CA VAL A 177 -4.59 -8.57 -7.68
C VAL A 177 -5.88 -9.24 -7.21
N LYS A 178 -5.77 -10.45 -6.66
CA LYS A 178 -6.91 -11.22 -6.16
C LYS A 178 -7.62 -10.51 -5.01
N ALA A 179 -6.86 -9.94 -4.06
CA ALA A 179 -7.42 -9.28 -2.89
C ALA A 179 -8.30 -8.09 -3.26
N LEU A 180 -7.85 -7.26 -4.20
CA LEU A 180 -8.60 -6.07 -4.62
C LEU A 180 -9.72 -6.43 -5.60
N THR A 181 -9.37 -7.10 -6.70
CA THR A 181 -10.26 -7.24 -7.87
C THR A 181 -11.02 -8.57 -7.93
N GLY A 182 -10.63 -9.55 -7.13
CA GLY A 182 -11.16 -10.92 -7.22
C GLY A 182 -10.62 -11.75 -8.39
N GLU A 183 -9.79 -11.16 -9.26
CA GLU A 183 -9.15 -11.83 -10.39
C GLU A 183 -8.20 -12.96 -9.91
N LYS A 184 -8.25 -14.12 -10.58
CA LYS A 184 -7.53 -15.35 -10.19
C LYS A 184 -6.52 -15.81 -11.25
N ARG A 185 -6.46 -15.16 -12.41
CA ARG A 185 -5.44 -15.43 -13.44
C ARG A 185 -4.03 -15.23 -12.86
N GLY A 186 -3.11 -16.11 -13.26
CA GLY A 186 -1.71 -16.03 -12.81
C GLY A 186 -1.02 -14.75 -13.30
N ILE A 187 -0.18 -14.16 -12.44
CA ILE A 187 0.45 -12.85 -12.69
C ILE A 187 1.21 -12.77 -14.01
N THR A 188 1.86 -13.85 -14.43
CA THR A 188 2.59 -13.90 -15.71
C THR A 188 1.71 -13.69 -16.93
N LYS A 189 0.40 -13.98 -16.83
CA LYS A 189 -0.57 -13.83 -17.93
C LYS A 189 -1.19 -12.44 -18.01
N ILE A 190 -1.22 -11.71 -16.89
CA ILE A 190 -1.99 -10.45 -16.76
C ILE A 190 -1.11 -9.23 -16.48
N ARG A 191 0.17 -9.41 -16.13
CA ARG A 191 1.07 -8.28 -15.92
C ARG A 191 1.12 -7.38 -17.16
N GLY A 192 1.18 -6.07 -16.95
CA GLY A 192 1.24 -5.08 -18.03
C GLY A 192 -0.06 -4.89 -18.82
N GLN A 193 -1.16 -5.53 -18.39
CA GLN A 193 -2.49 -5.31 -18.98
C GLN A 193 -3.29 -4.42 -18.04
N TRP A 194 -3.75 -3.28 -18.55
CA TRP A 194 -4.65 -2.40 -17.82
C TRP A 194 -5.95 -3.14 -17.47
N LEU A 195 -6.33 -3.03 -16.20
CA LEU A 195 -7.63 -3.41 -15.66
C LEU A 195 -8.32 -2.15 -15.17
N GLU A 196 -9.63 -2.23 -14.99
CA GLU A 196 -10.41 -1.18 -14.33
C GLU A 196 -11.05 -1.77 -13.08
N TRP A 197 -11.00 -1.02 -11.98
CA TRP A 197 -11.63 -1.39 -10.73
C TRP A 197 -12.18 -0.14 -10.05
N GLU A 198 -13.50 -0.09 -9.85
CA GLU A 198 -14.20 1.04 -9.20
C GLU A 198 -13.80 2.42 -9.75
N GLY A 199 -13.77 2.55 -11.08
CA GLY A 199 -13.41 3.79 -11.78
C GLY A 199 -11.91 4.13 -11.78
N ARG A 200 -11.05 3.25 -11.25
CA ARG A 200 -9.60 3.43 -11.19
C ARG A 200 -8.88 2.50 -12.15
N LEU A 201 -7.77 2.97 -12.71
CA LEU A 201 -6.90 2.16 -13.55
C LEU A 201 -6.02 1.28 -12.68
N CYS A 202 -5.99 -0.01 -12.96
CA CYS A 202 -5.19 -0.99 -12.24
C CYS A 202 -4.14 -1.60 -13.17
N MET A 203 -2.88 -1.63 -12.75
CA MET A 203 -1.80 -2.33 -13.45
C MET A 203 -1.26 -3.47 -12.60
N PRO A 204 -1.57 -4.74 -12.93
CA PRO A 204 -0.87 -5.88 -12.37
C PRO A 204 0.61 -5.86 -12.78
N ILE A 205 1.50 -6.04 -11.80
CA ILE A 205 2.95 -6.11 -12.04
C ILE A 205 3.58 -7.26 -11.25
N PHE A 206 4.79 -7.67 -11.61
CA PHE A 206 5.51 -8.65 -10.82
C PHE A 206 5.82 -8.12 -9.41
N HIS A 207 5.70 -8.98 -8.41
CA HIS A 207 6.17 -8.64 -7.08
C HIS A 207 7.71 -8.49 -7.07
N PRO A 208 8.30 -7.43 -6.46
CA PRO A 208 9.76 -7.22 -6.48
C PRO A 208 10.57 -8.39 -5.93
N ALA A 209 10.04 -9.13 -4.96
CA ALA A 209 10.69 -10.36 -4.45
C ALA A 209 10.88 -11.45 -5.51
N TYR A 210 10.00 -11.53 -6.52
CA TYR A 210 10.16 -12.44 -7.66
C TYR A 210 11.35 -12.03 -8.54
N LEU A 211 11.56 -10.72 -8.72
CA LEU A 211 12.67 -10.16 -9.50
C LEU A 211 14.02 -10.35 -8.80
N LEU A 212 14.04 -10.37 -7.46
CA LEU A 212 15.25 -10.70 -6.69
C LEU A 212 15.70 -12.14 -6.93
N ARG A 213 14.74 -13.08 -7.09
CA ARG A 213 15.04 -14.48 -7.41
C ARG A 213 15.37 -14.70 -8.89
N ASN A 214 14.98 -13.78 -9.77
CA ASN A 214 15.18 -13.85 -11.22
C ASN A 214 15.88 -12.59 -11.73
N PRO A 215 17.20 -12.45 -11.49
CA PRO A 215 17.88 -11.17 -11.59
C PRO A 215 18.25 -10.74 -13.02
N SER A 216 18.10 -11.60 -14.02
CA SER A 216 18.44 -11.28 -15.42
C SER A 216 17.62 -10.09 -15.94
N ARG A 217 18.30 -9.26 -16.74
CA ARG A 217 17.76 -8.06 -17.40
C ARG A 217 17.59 -8.26 -18.90
N ASP A 218 17.83 -9.47 -19.41
CA ASP A 218 17.73 -9.74 -20.85
C ASP A 218 16.29 -9.51 -21.33
N PRO A 219 16.08 -9.15 -22.60
CA PRO A 219 14.74 -9.00 -23.16
C PRO A 219 13.85 -10.21 -22.89
N GLY A 220 12.60 -9.96 -22.50
CA GLY A 220 11.63 -10.98 -22.10
C GLY A 220 11.81 -11.56 -20.70
N LYS A 221 12.85 -11.18 -19.95
CA LYS A 221 13.04 -11.63 -18.56
C LYS A 221 12.27 -10.75 -17.57
N PRO A 222 12.00 -11.23 -16.34
CA PRO A 222 11.12 -10.54 -15.41
C PRO A 222 11.46 -9.09 -15.11
N LYS A 223 12.74 -8.73 -14.96
CA LYS A 223 13.13 -7.33 -14.71
C LYS A 223 12.90 -6.43 -15.93
N TRP A 224 13.14 -6.96 -17.13
CA TRP A 224 12.87 -6.22 -18.36
C TRP A 224 11.37 -5.97 -18.53
N LEU A 225 10.54 -7.00 -18.31
CA LEU A 225 9.07 -6.89 -18.36
C LEU A 225 8.53 -5.89 -17.31
N MET A 226 9.03 -5.97 -16.07
CA MET A 226 8.67 -5.03 -15.01
C MET A 226 9.00 -3.58 -15.38
N TRP A 227 10.17 -3.35 -15.99
CA TRP A 227 10.55 -2.01 -16.41
C TRP A 227 9.59 -1.46 -17.48
N GLN A 228 9.20 -2.28 -18.45
CA GLN A 228 8.17 -1.89 -19.44
C GLN A 228 6.82 -1.57 -18.80
N ASP A 229 6.39 -2.36 -17.81
CA ASP A 229 5.14 -2.12 -17.09
C ASP A 229 5.14 -0.75 -16.41
N ILE A 230 6.25 -0.42 -15.75
CA ILE A 230 6.39 0.84 -15.02
C ILE A 230 6.56 2.05 -15.97
N GLN A 231 7.18 1.86 -17.13
CA GLN A 231 7.18 2.89 -18.18
C GLN A 231 5.77 3.18 -18.70
N ALA A 232 4.95 2.15 -18.93
CA ALA A 232 3.56 2.33 -19.35
C ALA A 232 2.74 3.05 -18.28
N VAL A 233 3.01 2.78 -17.00
CA VAL A 233 2.38 3.51 -15.87
C VAL A 233 2.78 4.98 -15.88
N LYS A 234 4.08 5.30 -16.01
CA LYS A 234 4.54 6.69 -16.08
C LYS A 234 3.91 7.44 -17.24
N GLN A 235 3.88 6.82 -18.43
CA GLN A 235 3.24 7.41 -19.60
C GLN A 235 1.75 7.70 -19.33
N LYS A 236 1.03 6.75 -18.72
CA LYS A 236 -0.40 6.95 -18.42
C LYS A 236 -0.61 8.05 -17.38
N LEU A 237 0.26 8.16 -16.38
CA LEU A 237 0.21 9.27 -15.42
C LEU A 237 0.35 10.62 -16.13
N ASP A 238 1.35 10.75 -17.01
CA ASP A 238 1.61 11.99 -17.75
C ASP A 238 0.45 12.39 -18.66
N GLU A 239 -0.21 11.41 -19.28
CA GLU A 239 -1.44 11.62 -20.06
C GLU A 239 -2.58 12.18 -19.20
N LEU A 240 -2.81 11.63 -18.00
CA LEU A 240 -3.85 12.06 -17.07
C LEU A 240 -3.58 13.46 -16.48
N GLU A 241 -2.31 13.81 -16.25
CA GLU A 241 -1.91 15.15 -15.82
C GLU A 241 -2.09 16.18 -16.95
N GLY A 242 -1.81 15.80 -18.20
CA GLY A 242 -2.02 16.65 -19.38
C GLY A 242 -3.49 16.94 -19.69
N GLU A 243 -4.38 15.96 -19.52
CA GLU A 243 -5.83 16.12 -19.70
C GLU A 243 -6.42 17.09 -18.67
N ASN A 244 -6.00 17.01 -17.41
CA ASN A 244 -6.47 17.92 -16.36
C ASN A 244 -6.10 19.38 -16.66
N ASN A 245 -4.87 19.62 -17.13
CA ASN A 245 -4.38 20.97 -17.44
C ASN A 245 -5.03 21.60 -18.69
N SER A 246 -5.77 20.81 -19.49
CA SER A 246 -6.41 21.29 -20.72
C SER A 246 -7.91 21.57 -20.58
N ILE A 247 -8.51 21.25 -19.43
CA ILE A 247 -9.93 21.51 -19.12
C ILE A 247 -10.12 22.85 -18.37
N ASP A 248 -9.05 23.44 -17.84
CA ASP A 248 -9.07 24.69 -17.04
C ASP A 248 -9.00 25.99 -17.87
N PHE A 249 -9.45 26.01 -19.13
CA PHE A 249 -9.48 27.20 -20.01
C PHE A 249 -10.86 27.54 -20.57
#